data_AF-A0A2S2RAX2-F1
#
_entry.id   AF-A0A2S2RAX2-F1
#
_cell.length_a   1.000
_cell.length_b   1.000
_cell.length_c   1.000
_cell.angle_alpha   90.00
_cell.angle_beta   90.00
_cell.angle_gamma   90.00
#
_symmetry.space_group_name_H-M   'P 1'
#
loop_
_entity.id
_entity.type
_entity.pdbx_description
1 polymer ?
#
loop_
_entity_poly.entity_id
_entity_poly.type
_entity_poly.pdbx_seq_one_letter_code
_entity_poly.pdbx_strand_id
1 'polypeptide(L)'
;YVLSISSLSEVKMDFTLDFYFRQFWTDPRLAFKKRPGVETLSVGSEFIKNIWVPDTFFVNEKQSYFHIATTSNEFIRIHHSGSITRSIRLTITASCPMNLQYFPMDRQLCHIEIESFGYTMRDIRYKWNEGPNSVGVSNEVSLPQFKVLGHRQRAMEISLTTGNYSRLACEIQFVRSMGYYLIQIYIPSGLIVIISWVSFWLNRNATPARVALGVTTVLTMTTLMSSTNAALPKISYVKSIDVYLGTCFVMVFASLLE
;
A
#
# COMPACT_ATOMS: atom_id res chain seq x y z
N TYR A 1 4.44 14.67 3.92
CA TYR A 1 4.07 14.92 2.50
C TYR A 1 4.55 13.75 1.67
N VAL A 2 3.64 12.99 1.08
CA VAL A 2 3.95 11.79 0.28
C VAL A 2 4.38 12.23 -1.12
N LEU A 3 5.60 11.84 -1.49
CA LEU A 3 6.21 12.14 -2.78
C LEU A 3 5.79 11.10 -3.82
N SER A 4 5.94 9.83 -3.47
CA SER A 4 5.62 8.72 -4.35
C SER A 4 5.22 7.49 -3.55
N ILE A 5 4.49 6.60 -4.22
CA ILE A 5 4.17 5.26 -3.73
C ILE A 5 4.82 4.32 -4.74
N SER A 6 5.90 3.66 -4.35
CA SER A 6 6.74 2.91 -5.30
C SER A 6 6.18 1.53 -5.60
N SER A 7 5.61 0.85 -4.60
CA SER A 7 5.05 -0.49 -4.77
C SER A 7 3.93 -0.79 -3.79
N LEU A 8 3.01 -1.64 -4.23
CA LEU A 8 1.97 -2.30 -3.42
C LEU A 8 2.03 -3.78 -3.78
N SER A 9 2.37 -4.65 -2.83
CA SER A 9 2.55 -6.09 -3.07
C SER A 9 1.45 -6.88 -2.37
N GLU A 10 0.59 -7.56 -3.13
CA GLU A 10 -0.39 -8.48 -2.56
C GLU A 10 0.27 -9.75 -2.04
N VAL A 11 1.37 -10.17 -2.66
CA VAL A 11 2.12 -11.38 -2.26
C VAL A 11 2.74 -11.20 -0.89
N LYS A 12 3.40 -10.04 -0.67
CA LYS A 12 4.04 -9.74 0.62
C LYS A 12 3.11 -9.06 1.62
N MET A 13 1.92 -8.61 1.20
CA MET A 13 1.00 -7.82 2.03
C MET A 13 1.71 -6.58 2.60
N ASP A 14 2.31 -5.79 1.72
CA ASP A 14 2.98 -4.54 2.07
C ASP A 14 2.91 -3.49 0.97
N PHE A 15 3.28 -2.27 1.34
CA PHE A 15 3.33 -1.13 0.44
C PHE A 15 4.49 -0.22 0.83
N THR A 16 5.08 0.42 -0.19
CA THR A 16 6.27 1.25 -0.03
C THR A 16 5.98 2.69 -0.43
N LEU A 17 6.39 3.61 0.43
CA LEU A 17 6.12 5.04 0.31
C LEU A 17 7.41 5.82 0.45
N ASP A 18 7.60 6.86 -0.36
CA ASP A 18 8.62 7.89 -0.19
C ASP A 18 7.93 9.20 0.22
N PHE A 19 8.37 9.78 1.33
CA PHE A 19 7.74 10.97 1.87
C PHE A 19 8.69 11.83 2.71
N TYR A 20 8.36 13.11 2.80
CA TYR A 20 8.92 14.00 3.81
C TYR A 20 8.16 13.84 5.12
N PHE A 21 8.86 13.36 6.14
CA PHE A 21 8.40 13.26 7.51
C PHE A 21 8.82 14.52 8.27
N ARG A 22 7.83 15.26 8.80
CA ARG A 22 8.06 16.54 9.48
C ARG A 22 7.56 16.45 10.91
N GLN A 23 8.42 16.85 11.84
CA GLN A 23 8.12 16.90 13.26
C GLN A 23 8.29 18.33 13.75
N PHE A 24 7.38 18.75 14.61
CA PHE A 24 7.37 20.07 15.22
C PHE A 24 7.26 19.92 16.72
N TRP A 25 8.16 20.54 17.46
CA TRP A 25 8.11 20.60 18.92
C TRP A 25 8.73 21.90 19.41
N THR A 26 8.61 22.19 20.71
CA THR A 26 9.21 23.37 21.32
C THR A 26 10.18 22.92 22.41
N ASP A 27 11.42 23.39 22.32
CA ASP A 27 12.45 23.18 23.34
C ASP A 27 12.97 24.54 23.84
N PRO A 28 12.57 24.96 25.05
CA PRO A 28 13.01 26.24 25.62
C PRO A 28 14.53 26.36 25.78
N ARG A 29 15.26 25.25 25.88
CA ARG A 29 16.73 25.24 26.05
C ARG A 29 17.46 25.74 24.80
N LEU A 30 16.80 25.71 23.65
CA LEU A 30 17.32 26.15 22.35
C LEU A 30 16.80 27.52 21.92
N ALA A 31 16.05 28.21 22.79
CA ALA A 31 15.62 29.58 22.54
C ALA A 31 16.83 30.54 22.57
N PHE A 32 16.81 31.56 21.70
CA PHE A 32 17.90 32.53 21.60
C PHE A 32 17.35 33.95 21.42
N LYS A 33 18.16 34.95 21.80
CA LYS A 33 17.78 36.36 21.67
C LYS A 33 17.69 36.73 20.19
N LYS A 34 16.48 37.13 19.75
CA LYS A 34 16.21 37.60 18.39
C LYS A 34 17.16 38.74 18.02
N ARG A 35 17.81 38.62 16.86
CA ARG A 35 18.63 39.67 16.24
C ARG A 35 17.97 40.12 14.93
N PRO A 36 18.16 41.37 14.49
CA PRO A 36 17.64 41.82 13.20
C PRO A 36 18.12 40.89 12.08
N GLY A 37 17.19 40.33 11.29
CA GLY A 37 17.49 39.42 10.18
C GLY A 37 17.73 37.95 10.55
N VAL A 38 17.76 37.59 11.83
CA VAL A 38 17.97 36.19 12.28
C VAL A 38 16.82 35.76 13.17
N GLU A 39 15.75 35.25 12.55
CA GLU A 39 14.57 34.70 13.24
C GLU A 39 14.65 33.19 13.38
N THR A 40 15.24 32.52 12.39
CA THR A 40 15.39 31.06 12.35
C THR A 40 16.82 30.67 11.99
N LEU A 41 17.40 29.76 12.76
CA LEU A 41 18.66 29.10 12.44
C LEU A 41 18.37 27.79 11.70
N SER A 42 18.86 27.65 10.48
CA SER A 42 18.87 26.37 9.76
C SER A 42 20.24 25.73 9.99
N VAL A 43 20.27 24.56 10.63
CA VAL A 43 21.52 23.83 10.89
C VAL A 43 21.51 22.49 10.18
N GLY A 44 22.72 22.01 9.83
CA GLY A 44 22.91 20.76 9.12
C GLY A 44 22.63 19.54 10.00
N SER A 45 22.62 18.36 9.35
CA SER A 45 22.34 17.07 9.99
C SER A 45 23.29 16.74 11.16
N GLU A 46 24.51 17.26 11.14
CA GLU A 46 25.53 17.03 12.17
C GLU A 46 25.11 17.51 13.57
N PHE A 47 24.31 18.57 13.65
CA PHE A 47 23.84 19.12 14.94
C PHE A 47 22.72 18.29 15.56
N ILE A 48 22.05 17.42 14.79
CA ILE A 48 20.94 16.58 15.27
C ILE A 48 21.41 15.62 16.36
N LYS A 49 22.67 15.18 16.31
CA LYS A 49 23.26 14.31 17.34
C LYS A 49 23.44 14.98 18.70
N ASN A 50 23.43 16.31 18.74
CA ASN A 50 23.67 17.10 19.95
C ASN A 50 22.38 17.65 20.56
N ILE A 51 21.23 17.39 19.92
CA ILE A 51 19.92 17.91 20.33
C ILE A 51 19.00 16.73 20.61
N TRP A 52 18.10 16.89 21.59
CA TRP A 52 17.07 15.89 21.82
C TRP A 52 16.08 15.85 20.64
N VAL A 53 15.80 14.65 20.15
CA VAL A 53 14.83 14.38 19.08
C VAL A 53 13.84 13.32 19.57
N PRO A 54 12.53 13.45 19.28
CA PRO A 54 11.57 12.40 19.60
C PRO A 54 11.96 11.06 18.94
N ASP A 55 11.89 9.98 19.71
CA ASP A 55 12.16 8.59 19.30
C ASP A 55 10.98 7.97 18.52
N THR A 56 10.47 8.72 17.54
CA THR A 56 9.36 8.27 16.72
C THR A 56 9.79 7.10 15.84
N PHE A 57 9.07 5.99 15.95
CA PHE A 57 9.25 4.81 15.10
C PHE A 57 7.94 4.47 14.37
N PHE A 58 8.06 3.64 13.34
CA PHE A 58 6.95 3.18 12.53
C PHE A 58 6.51 1.79 12.99
N VAL A 59 5.30 1.69 13.52
CA VAL A 59 4.86 0.48 14.25
C VAL A 59 4.72 -0.72 13.33
N ASN A 60 4.15 -0.50 12.14
CA ASN A 60 3.92 -1.54 11.15
C ASN A 60 4.99 -1.57 10.05
N GLU A 61 6.19 -1.06 10.34
CA GLU A 61 7.33 -1.11 9.42
C GLU A 61 7.82 -2.54 9.21
N LYS A 62 8.11 -2.90 7.96
CA LYS A 62 8.93 -4.07 7.59
C LYS A 62 10.36 -3.67 7.25
N GLN A 63 10.51 -2.56 6.53
CA GLN A 63 11.80 -1.99 6.13
C GLN A 63 11.70 -0.47 6.05
N SER A 64 12.73 0.24 6.53
CA SER A 64 12.90 1.68 6.36
C SER A 64 14.26 2.00 5.74
N TYR A 65 14.29 3.07 4.97
CA TYR A 65 15.48 3.57 4.32
C TYR A 65 15.60 5.07 4.50
N PHE A 66 16.77 5.48 5.01
CA PHE A 66 17.18 6.86 5.16
C PHE A 66 17.97 7.30 3.92
N HIS A 67 17.56 8.42 3.33
CA HIS A 67 18.21 8.94 2.12
C HIS A 67 19.46 9.75 2.49
N ILE A 68 20.63 9.26 2.09
CA ILE A 68 21.95 9.83 2.48
C ILE A 68 22.82 10.33 1.32
N ALA A 69 22.38 10.17 0.07
CA ALA A 69 23.14 10.57 -1.11
C ALA A 69 22.64 11.90 -1.67
N THR A 70 23.50 12.91 -1.91
CA THR A 70 24.95 13.00 -1.65
C THR A 70 25.32 13.33 -0.20
N THR A 71 24.34 13.80 0.60
CA THR A 71 24.45 14.05 2.04
C THR A 71 23.13 13.62 2.72
N SER A 72 23.09 13.57 4.06
CA SER A 72 21.86 13.20 4.79
C SER A 72 20.71 14.15 4.43
N ASN A 73 19.61 13.60 3.90
CA ASN A 73 18.42 14.37 3.50
C ASN A 73 17.54 14.68 4.72
N GLU A 74 18.11 15.38 5.68
CA GLU A 74 17.45 15.87 6.86
C GLU A 74 17.95 17.28 7.21
N PHE A 75 17.05 18.09 7.75
CA PHE A 75 17.42 19.39 8.29
C PHE A 75 16.62 19.70 9.54
N ILE A 76 17.15 20.60 10.35
CA ILE A 76 16.48 21.12 11.54
C ILE A 76 16.55 22.64 11.52
N ARG A 77 15.39 23.27 11.77
CA ARG A 77 15.24 24.72 11.89
C ARG A 77 14.81 25.06 13.29
N ILE A 78 15.56 25.95 13.93
CA ILE A 78 15.32 26.42 15.29
C ILE A 78 14.89 27.87 15.20
N HIS A 79 13.65 28.15 15.58
CA HIS A 79 13.11 29.50 15.71
C HIS A 79 13.59 30.15 17.01
N HIS A 80 13.70 31.47 17.04
CA HIS A 80 14.17 32.22 18.22
C HIS A 80 13.37 31.93 19.50
N SER A 81 12.10 31.52 19.38
CA SER A 81 11.24 31.13 20.52
C SER A 81 11.54 29.73 21.09
N GLY A 82 12.47 28.97 20.50
CA GLY A 82 12.71 27.57 20.82
C GLY A 82 11.79 26.59 20.07
N SER A 83 10.97 27.06 19.13
CA SER A 83 10.19 26.18 18.24
C SER A 83 11.11 25.51 17.23
N ILE A 84 11.01 24.20 17.10
CA ILE A 84 11.89 23.37 16.28
C ILE A 84 11.07 22.70 15.19
N THR A 85 11.57 22.79 13.97
CA THR A 85 11.07 22.03 12.81
C THR A 85 12.15 21.07 12.36
N ARG A 86 11.89 19.76 12.43
CA ARG A 86 12.73 18.74 11.80
C ARG A 86 12.02 18.18 10.58
N SER A 87 12.75 18.04 9.48
CA SER A 87 12.24 17.41 8.27
C SER A 87 13.25 16.39 7.77
N ILE A 88 12.78 15.19 7.47
CA ILE A 88 13.59 14.09 6.93
C ILE A 88 12.88 13.41 5.77
N ARG A 89 13.62 12.99 4.74
CA ARG A 89 13.10 12.15 3.66
C ARG A 89 13.27 10.68 4.02
N LEU A 90 12.17 9.92 3.98
CA LEU A 90 12.15 8.51 4.32
C LEU A 90 11.48 7.71 3.21
N THR A 91 12.04 6.53 2.93
CA THR A 91 11.31 5.48 2.21
C THR A 91 10.97 4.36 3.17
N ILE A 92 9.69 4.00 3.25
CA ILE A 92 9.21 3.01 4.22
C ILE A 92 8.35 1.98 3.51
N THR A 93 8.64 0.72 3.75
CA THR A 93 7.79 -0.41 3.44
C THR A 93 7.03 -0.80 4.70
N ALA A 94 5.72 -0.55 4.70
CA ALA A 94 4.83 -0.85 5.81
C ALA A 94 3.96 -2.06 5.49
N SER A 95 3.66 -2.85 6.52
CA SER A 95 2.73 -3.97 6.44
C SER A 95 1.32 -3.47 6.17
N CYS A 96 0.67 -4.05 5.16
CA CYS A 96 -0.72 -3.78 4.82
C CYS A 96 -1.43 -5.12 4.58
N PRO A 97 -2.13 -5.66 5.59
CA PRO A 97 -2.95 -6.85 5.41
C PRO A 97 -4.13 -6.51 4.49
N MET A 98 -4.13 -7.06 3.27
CA MET A 98 -5.15 -6.79 2.26
C MET A 98 -6.28 -7.84 2.30
N ASN A 99 -7.51 -7.39 2.04
CA ASN A 99 -8.64 -8.28 1.85
C ASN A 99 -8.91 -8.47 0.35
N LEU A 100 -8.56 -9.64 -0.17
CA LEU A 100 -8.65 -9.97 -1.59
C LEU A 100 -9.95 -10.70 -1.97
N GLN A 101 -10.96 -10.74 -1.08
CA GLN A 101 -12.20 -11.49 -1.32
C GLN A 101 -12.88 -11.05 -2.61
N TYR A 102 -12.88 -9.75 -2.89
CA TYR A 102 -13.48 -9.17 -4.10
C TYR A 102 -12.49 -9.03 -5.25
N PHE A 103 -11.32 -9.64 -5.20
CA PHE A 103 -10.30 -9.49 -6.24
C PHE A 103 -10.84 -9.83 -7.64
N PRO A 104 -10.59 -8.99 -8.68
CA PRO A 104 -9.83 -7.73 -8.68
C PRO A 104 -10.69 -6.46 -8.47
N MET A 105 -11.97 -6.59 -8.11
CA MET A 105 -12.91 -5.48 -7.79
C MET A 105 -12.75 -4.99 -6.34
N ASP A 106 -11.54 -5.06 -5.79
CA ASP A 106 -11.25 -4.81 -4.39
C ASP A 106 -10.83 -3.35 -4.12
N ARG A 107 -11.04 -2.94 -2.87
CA ARG A 107 -10.50 -1.69 -2.31
C ARG A 107 -9.65 -2.05 -1.10
N GLN A 108 -8.45 -1.52 -1.03
CA GLN A 108 -7.52 -1.77 0.07
C GLN A 108 -7.34 -0.50 0.89
N LEU A 109 -7.35 -0.65 2.21
CA LEU A 109 -7.09 0.43 3.15
C LEU A 109 -5.79 0.12 3.90
N CYS A 110 -4.69 0.70 3.43
CA CYS A 110 -3.39 0.52 4.08
C CYS A 110 -3.13 1.68 5.02
N HIS A 111 -2.51 1.41 6.16
CA HIS A 111 -2.15 2.43 7.14
C HIS A 111 -0.63 2.50 7.32
N ILE A 112 -0.12 3.68 7.64
CA ILE A 112 1.18 3.82 8.31
C ILE A 112 0.90 4.33 9.71
N GLU A 113 1.53 3.70 10.69
CA GLU A 113 1.40 4.06 12.09
C GLU A 113 2.71 4.57 12.66
N ILE A 114 2.65 5.64 13.44
CA ILE A 114 3.79 6.18 14.19
C ILE A 114 3.48 6.30 15.67
N GLU A 115 4.48 6.01 16.48
CA GLU A 115 4.42 6.01 17.94
C GLU A 115 5.81 6.34 18.50
N SER A 116 5.90 6.64 19.80
CA SER A 116 7.17 6.81 20.50
C SER A 116 7.60 5.46 21.04
N PHE A 117 8.88 5.13 20.92
CA PHE A 117 9.39 3.83 21.35
C PHE A 117 9.44 3.71 22.89
N GLY A 118 9.98 4.73 23.57
CA GLY A 118 10.22 4.71 25.00
C GLY A 118 9.32 5.62 25.83
N TYR A 119 8.74 6.68 25.24
CA TYR A 119 8.01 7.70 25.98
C TYR A 119 6.50 7.46 25.95
N THR A 120 5.90 7.43 27.13
CA THR A 120 4.45 7.29 27.29
C THR A 120 3.73 8.62 27.03
N MET A 121 2.39 8.58 27.04
CA MET A 121 1.50 9.75 26.99
C MET A 121 1.73 10.79 28.11
N ARG A 122 2.50 10.43 29.15
CA ARG A 122 2.93 11.37 30.20
C ARG A 122 4.05 12.29 29.73
N ASP A 123 4.88 11.83 28.81
CA ASP A 123 6.09 12.52 28.37
C ASP A 123 5.93 13.07 26.94
N ILE A 124 5.41 12.27 26.00
CA ILE A 124 5.21 12.66 24.61
C ILE A 124 3.76 12.41 24.19
N ARG A 125 3.14 13.44 23.58
CA ARG A 125 1.81 13.33 22.93
C ARG A 125 1.91 13.81 21.49
N TYR A 126 1.64 12.93 20.54
CA TYR A 126 1.65 13.28 19.13
C TYR A 126 0.32 13.88 18.70
N LYS A 127 0.40 14.89 17.82
CA LYS A 127 -0.77 15.53 17.19
C LYS A 127 -0.47 15.86 15.74
N TRP A 128 -1.50 15.78 14.90
CA TRP A 128 -1.45 16.25 13.53
C TRP A 128 -1.43 17.79 13.51
N ASN A 129 -0.38 18.40 12.95
CA ASN A 129 -0.13 19.84 13.04
C ASN A 129 -1.28 20.70 12.48
N GLU A 130 -1.82 20.32 11.33
CA GLU A 130 -2.88 21.03 10.60
C GLU A 130 -4.14 20.16 10.46
N GLY A 131 -4.36 19.23 11.39
CA GLY A 131 -5.49 18.30 11.35
C GLY A 131 -5.57 17.56 10.00
N PRO A 132 -6.70 17.64 9.25
CA PRO A 132 -6.86 16.98 7.95
C PRO A 132 -5.84 17.37 6.87
N ASN A 133 -5.26 18.57 6.96
CA ASN A 133 -4.29 19.07 5.97
C ASN A 133 -2.85 18.66 6.28
N SER A 134 -2.62 17.94 7.39
CA SER A 134 -1.27 17.54 7.82
C SER A 134 -0.61 16.52 6.89
N VAL A 135 -1.40 15.79 6.12
CA VAL A 135 -0.90 14.90 5.07
C VAL A 135 -1.31 15.50 3.74
N GLY A 136 -0.31 15.68 2.88
CA GLY A 136 -0.50 15.95 1.46
C GLY A 136 0.13 14.81 0.67
N VAL A 137 -0.49 14.45 -0.44
CA VAL A 137 -0.02 13.45 -1.41
C VAL A 137 0.20 14.17 -2.72
N SER A 138 1.37 13.95 -3.34
CA SER A 138 1.68 14.54 -4.64
C SER A 138 0.67 14.09 -5.71
N ASN A 139 0.24 15.03 -6.57
CA ASN A 139 -0.63 14.72 -7.70
C ASN A 139 0.03 13.80 -8.74
N GLU A 140 1.36 13.70 -8.70
CA GLU A 140 2.16 12.83 -9.57
C GLU A 140 2.19 11.37 -9.11
N VAL A 141 1.58 11.06 -7.97
CA VAL A 141 1.47 9.69 -7.46
C VAL A 141 0.57 8.88 -8.38
N SER A 142 1.20 8.06 -9.22
CA SER A 142 0.52 7.10 -10.08
C SER A 142 1.11 5.70 -9.89
N LEU A 143 0.25 4.71 -9.67
CA LEU A 143 0.62 3.31 -9.65
C LEU A 143 0.06 2.63 -10.92
N PRO A 144 0.80 1.73 -11.59
CA PRO A 144 0.29 1.05 -12.78
C PRO A 144 -0.97 0.21 -12.50
N GLN A 145 -1.00 -0.46 -11.34
CA GLN A 145 -2.06 -1.41 -10.98
C GLN A 145 -3.13 -0.82 -10.06
N PHE A 146 -2.88 0.33 -9.45
CA PHE A 146 -3.75 0.92 -8.43
C PHE A 146 -3.94 2.41 -8.62
N LYS A 147 -5.04 2.93 -8.10
CA LYS A 147 -5.33 4.35 -7.99
C LYS A 147 -5.49 4.69 -6.52
N VAL A 148 -4.90 5.79 -6.09
CA VAL A 148 -5.12 6.34 -4.75
C VAL A 148 -6.43 7.13 -4.81
N LEU A 149 -7.44 6.70 -4.05
CA LEU A 149 -8.70 7.43 -3.94
C LEU A 149 -8.61 8.61 -2.97
N GLY A 150 -7.81 8.45 -1.92
CA GLY A 150 -7.68 9.46 -0.88
C GLY A 150 -6.96 8.92 0.34
N HIS A 151 -6.86 9.77 1.35
CA HIS A 151 -6.25 9.44 2.63
C HIS A 151 -7.05 10.02 3.80
N ARG A 152 -6.83 9.45 4.98
CA ARG A 152 -7.43 9.90 6.24
C ARG A 152 -6.42 9.81 7.37
N GLN A 153 -6.36 10.86 8.17
CA GLN A 153 -5.54 10.91 9.37
C GLN A 153 -6.35 10.47 10.58
N ARG A 154 -5.71 9.72 11.47
CA ARG A 154 -6.26 9.29 12.75
C ARG A 154 -5.26 9.52 13.87
N ALA A 155 -5.79 9.84 15.03
CA ALA A 155 -5.07 9.87 16.29
C ALA A 155 -5.76 8.89 17.23
N MET A 156 -4.98 8.04 17.89
CA MET A 156 -5.47 6.99 18.77
C MET A 156 -4.59 6.89 20.02
N GLU A 157 -5.17 6.40 21.10
CA GLU A 157 -4.45 6.05 22.32
C GLU A 157 -4.43 4.52 22.43
N ILE A 158 -3.25 3.96 22.68
CA ILE A 158 -3.06 2.52 22.80
C ILE A 158 -2.47 2.21 24.16
N SER A 159 -3.10 1.28 24.86
CA SER A 159 -2.63 0.74 26.12
C SER A 159 -1.75 -0.48 25.87
N LEU A 160 -0.47 -0.32 26.15
CA LEU A 160 0.52 -1.40 26.14
C LEU A 160 0.88 -1.78 27.59
N THR A 161 1.62 -2.87 27.75
CA THR A 161 2.07 -3.35 29.06
C THR A 161 2.95 -2.33 29.80
N THR A 162 3.68 -1.50 29.06
CA THR A 162 4.58 -0.45 29.58
C THR A 162 3.89 0.89 29.85
N GLY A 163 2.63 1.07 29.41
CA GLY A 163 1.87 2.29 29.60
C GLY A 163 0.98 2.65 28.41
N ASN A 164 0.36 3.83 28.48
CA ASN A 164 -0.44 4.35 27.37
C ASN A 164 0.42 5.19 26.44
N TYR A 165 0.28 4.97 25.14
CA TYR A 165 1.05 5.66 24.09
C TYR A 165 0.13 6.43 23.15
N SER A 166 0.65 7.56 22.66
CA SER A 166 0.02 8.33 21.59
C SER A 166 0.40 7.71 20.26
N ARG A 167 -0.59 7.28 19.47
CA ARG A 167 -0.34 6.77 18.11
C ARG A 167 -1.05 7.62 17.08
N LEU A 168 -0.34 7.94 16.00
CA LEU A 168 -0.95 8.56 14.82
C LEU A 168 -0.93 7.57 13.67
N ALA A 169 -2.02 7.54 12.90
CA ALA A 169 -2.13 6.70 11.71
C ALA A 169 -2.53 7.53 10.50
N CYS A 170 -1.89 7.26 9.36
CA CYS A 170 -2.30 7.74 8.05
C CYS A 170 -2.84 6.56 7.26
N GLU A 171 -4.15 6.55 7.01
CA GLU A 171 -4.82 5.55 6.18
C GLU A 171 -4.87 6.04 4.73
N ILE A 172 -4.44 5.22 3.79
CA ILE A 172 -4.45 5.48 2.35
C ILE A 172 -5.34 4.43 1.68
N GLN A 173 -6.31 4.91 0.91
CA GLN A 173 -7.24 4.05 0.20
C GLN A 173 -6.77 3.81 -1.23
N PHE A 174 -6.53 2.54 -1.57
CA PHE A 174 -6.17 2.08 -2.89
C PHE A 174 -7.34 1.37 -3.56
N VAL A 175 -7.51 1.60 -4.86
CA VAL A 175 -8.44 0.87 -5.72
C VAL A 175 -7.71 0.29 -6.90
N ARG A 176 -7.98 -0.97 -7.20
CA ARG A 176 -7.32 -1.68 -8.29
C ARG A 176 -7.84 -1.23 -9.67
N SER A 177 -6.92 -1.11 -10.62
CA SER A 177 -7.24 -0.86 -12.03
C SER A 177 -7.61 -2.15 -12.74
N MET A 178 -8.78 -2.16 -13.40
CA MET A 178 -9.34 -3.39 -13.96
C MET A 178 -8.92 -3.76 -15.38
N GLY A 179 -8.36 -2.82 -16.14
CA GLY A 179 -8.09 -3.01 -17.56
C GLY A 179 -7.23 -4.24 -17.86
N TYR A 180 -6.19 -4.48 -17.06
CA TYR A 180 -5.32 -5.66 -17.20
C TYR A 180 -6.09 -6.98 -17.04
N TYR A 181 -6.87 -7.11 -15.96
CA TYR A 181 -7.61 -8.35 -15.67
C TYR A 181 -8.70 -8.63 -16.69
N LEU A 182 -9.35 -7.58 -17.20
CA LEU A 182 -10.36 -7.72 -18.26
C LEU A 182 -9.76 -8.35 -19.53
N ILE A 183 -8.64 -7.81 -20.01
CA ILE A 183 -8.01 -8.23 -21.26
C ILE A 183 -7.31 -9.59 -21.11
N GLN A 184 -6.63 -9.83 -19.99
CA GLN A 184 -5.81 -11.03 -19.82
C GLN A 184 -6.58 -12.23 -19.26
N ILE A 185 -7.69 -12.02 -18.54
CA ILE A 185 -8.39 -13.09 -17.83
C ILE A 185 -9.85 -13.19 -18.23
N TYR A 186 -10.65 -12.13 -18.05
CA TYR A 186 -12.10 -12.20 -18.25
C TYR A 186 -12.48 -12.43 -19.72
N ILE A 187 -11.89 -11.69 -20.65
CA ILE A 187 -12.17 -11.84 -22.09
C ILE A 187 -11.72 -13.23 -22.61
N PRO A 188 -10.47 -13.68 -22.39
CA PRO A 188 -10.03 -14.99 -22.86
C PRO A 188 -10.84 -16.15 -22.30
N SER A 189 -11.14 -16.16 -20.99
CA SER A 189 -11.98 -17.21 -20.39
C SER A 189 -13.40 -17.24 -20.95
N GLY A 190 -14.01 -16.08 -21.18
CA GLY A 190 -15.32 -15.99 -21.84
C GLY A 190 -15.28 -16.55 -23.27
N LEU A 191 -14.23 -16.22 -24.03
CA LEU A 191 -14.04 -16.76 -25.38
C LEU A 191 -13.82 -18.28 -25.38
N ILE A 192 -13.10 -18.84 -24.40
CA ILE A 192 -12.91 -20.28 -24.26
C ILE A 192 -14.25 -21.00 -24.05
N VAL A 193 -15.15 -20.43 -23.23
CA VAL A 193 -16.51 -20.97 -23.03
C VAL A 193 -17.30 -20.93 -24.35
N ILE A 194 -17.23 -19.82 -25.10
CA ILE A 194 -17.91 -19.72 -26.40
C ILE A 194 -17.35 -20.73 -27.41
N ILE A 195 -16.03 -20.94 -27.43
CA ILE A 195 -15.37 -21.94 -28.29
C ILE A 195 -15.85 -23.35 -27.91
N SER A 196 -16.06 -23.63 -26.63
CA SER A 196 -16.54 -24.95 -26.21
C SER A 196 -17.95 -25.24 -26.74
N TRP A 197 -18.80 -24.22 -26.92
CA TRP A 197 -20.14 -24.36 -27.53
C TRP A 197 -20.13 -24.59 -29.05
N VAL A 198 -19.00 -24.37 -29.72
CA VAL A 198 -18.86 -24.68 -31.16
C VAL A 198 -19.01 -26.18 -31.40
N SER A 199 -18.72 -27.03 -30.41
CA SER A 199 -18.90 -28.48 -30.49
C SER A 199 -20.35 -28.89 -30.76
N PHE A 200 -21.33 -28.09 -30.34
CA PHE A 200 -22.77 -28.35 -30.54
C PHE A 200 -23.22 -28.16 -31.99
N TRP A 201 -22.48 -27.34 -32.75
CA TRP A 201 -22.75 -27.10 -34.17
C TRP A 201 -22.05 -28.10 -35.09
N LEU A 202 -21.14 -28.92 -34.54
CA LEU A 202 -20.46 -29.95 -35.31
C LEU A 202 -21.36 -31.17 -35.51
N ASN A 203 -21.28 -31.76 -36.70
CA ASN A 203 -22.00 -32.98 -37.01
C ASN A 203 -21.59 -34.09 -36.02
N ARG A 204 -22.60 -34.80 -35.47
CA ARG A 204 -22.42 -35.92 -34.53
C ARG A 204 -21.40 -36.96 -35.01
N ASN A 205 -21.29 -37.15 -36.32
CA ASN A 205 -20.36 -38.13 -36.91
C ASN A 205 -18.89 -37.69 -36.86
N ALA A 206 -18.60 -36.42 -36.60
CA ALA A 206 -17.24 -35.87 -36.46
C ALA A 206 -16.71 -36.04 -35.01
N THR A 207 -16.73 -37.27 -34.49
CA THR A 207 -16.35 -37.56 -33.10
C THR A 207 -14.93 -37.11 -32.73
N PRO A 208 -13.88 -37.24 -33.60
CA PRO A 208 -12.53 -36.82 -33.21
C PRO A 208 -12.43 -35.30 -33.03
N ALA A 209 -13.16 -34.52 -33.83
CA ALA A 209 -13.16 -33.06 -33.76
C ALA A 209 -13.85 -32.55 -32.48
N ARG A 210 -15.00 -33.14 -32.10
CA ARG A 210 -15.71 -32.77 -30.87
C ARG A 210 -14.87 -33.06 -29.62
N VAL A 211 -14.28 -34.26 -29.53
CA VAL A 211 -13.42 -34.64 -28.39
C VAL A 211 -12.17 -33.76 -28.32
N ALA A 212 -11.52 -33.49 -29.46
CA ALA A 212 -10.34 -32.64 -29.49
C ALA A 212 -10.64 -31.20 -28.99
N LEU A 213 -11.76 -30.60 -29.43
CA LEU A 213 -12.17 -29.27 -28.96
C LEU A 213 -12.50 -29.27 -27.46
N GLY A 214 -13.24 -30.25 -26.97
CA GLY A 214 -13.60 -30.33 -25.55
C GLY A 214 -12.38 -30.53 -24.65
N VAL A 215 -11.48 -31.46 -24.96
CA VAL A 215 -10.26 -31.68 -24.18
C VAL A 215 -9.32 -30.46 -24.23
N THR A 216 -9.16 -29.84 -25.41
CA THR A 216 -8.30 -28.67 -25.56
C THR A 216 -8.83 -27.49 -24.75
N THR A 217 -10.14 -27.21 -24.80
CA THR A 217 -10.74 -26.11 -24.04
C THR A 217 -10.65 -26.32 -22.52
N VAL A 218 -10.84 -27.54 -22.02
CA VAL A 218 -10.59 -27.88 -20.60
C VAL A 218 -9.14 -27.64 -20.22
N LEU A 219 -8.19 -28.07 -21.06
CA LEU A 219 -6.75 -27.87 -20.81
C LEU A 219 -6.38 -26.38 -20.82
N THR A 220 -6.88 -25.61 -21.78
CA THR A 220 -6.65 -24.15 -21.86
C THR A 220 -7.21 -23.44 -20.63
N MET A 221 -8.41 -23.80 -20.19
CA MET A 221 -9.02 -23.22 -18.99
C MET A 221 -8.24 -23.57 -17.72
N THR A 222 -7.78 -24.82 -17.60
CA THR A 222 -6.92 -25.26 -16.48
C THR A 222 -5.60 -24.48 -16.45
N THR A 223 -5.00 -24.26 -17.61
CA THR A 223 -3.76 -23.48 -17.76
C THR A 223 -3.97 -22.02 -17.34
N LEU A 224 -5.07 -21.39 -17.77
CA LEU A 224 -5.40 -20.01 -17.40
C LEU A 224 -5.63 -19.87 -15.89
N MET A 225 -6.34 -20.81 -15.27
CA MET A 225 -6.59 -20.83 -13.83
C MET A 225 -5.30 -21.01 -13.02
N SER A 226 -4.41 -21.91 -13.46
CA SER A 226 -3.10 -22.12 -12.83
C SER A 226 -2.22 -20.88 -12.91
N SER A 227 -2.15 -20.25 -14.08
CA SER A 227 -1.39 -19.01 -14.30
C SER A 227 -1.91 -17.86 -13.43
N THR A 228 -3.23 -17.70 -13.32
CA THR A 228 -3.86 -16.68 -12.48
C THR A 228 -3.54 -16.89 -11.00
N ASN A 229 -3.63 -18.13 -10.51
CA ASN A 229 -3.34 -18.47 -9.12
C ASN A 229 -1.85 -18.34 -8.77
N ALA A 230 -0.94 -18.56 -9.72
CA ALA A 230 0.49 -18.38 -9.50
C ALA A 230 0.88 -16.90 -9.29
N ALA A 231 0.11 -15.97 -9.86
CA ALA A 231 0.34 -14.53 -9.72
C ALA A 231 -0.21 -13.93 -8.42
N LEU A 232 -0.96 -14.70 -7.62
CA LEU A 232 -1.64 -14.23 -6.41
C LEU A 232 -1.09 -14.89 -5.15
N PRO A 233 -1.15 -14.22 -3.98
CA PRO A 233 -0.82 -14.86 -2.71
C PRO A 233 -1.70 -16.09 -2.48
N LYS A 234 -1.12 -17.11 -1.85
CA LYS A 234 -1.85 -18.28 -1.38
C LYS A 234 -2.71 -17.88 -0.18
N ILE A 235 -3.99 -17.64 -0.43
CA ILE A 235 -5.00 -17.34 0.59
C ILE A 235 -6.01 -18.49 0.69
N SER A 236 -6.57 -18.68 1.87
CA SER A 236 -7.47 -19.80 2.17
C SER A 236 -8.93 -19.58 1.76
N TYR A 237 -9.33 -18.33 1.53
CA TYR A 237 -10.71 -17.97 1.17
C TYR A 237 -10.88 -17.80 -0.34
N VAL A 238 -12.12 -18.02 -0.79
CA VAL A 238 -12.52 -17.91 -2.21
C VAL A 238 -12.58 -16.45 -2.63
N LYS A 239 -11.94 -16.13 -3.76
CA LYS A 239 -11.99 -14.80 -4.40
C LYS A 239 -13.09 -14.73 -5.45
N SER A 240 -13.59 -13.54 -5.77
CA SER A 240 -14.53 -13.35 -6.89
C SER A 240 -14.01 -13.91 -8.21
N ILE A 241 -12.72 -13.76 -8.49
CA ILE A 241 -12.08 -14.34 -9.69
C ILE A 241 -12.11 -15.89 -9.70
N ASP A 242 -11.99 -16.53 -8.53
CA ASP A 242 -12.03 -17.99 -8.42
C ASP A 242 -13.44 -18.51 -8.75
N VAL A 243 -14.48 -17.82 -8.29
CA VAL A 243 -15.88 -18.15 -8.61
C VAL A 243 -16.15 -18.01 -10.10
N TYR A 244 -15.68 -16.92 -10.72
CA TYR A 244 -15.86 -16.69 -12.15
C TYR A 244 -15.15 -17.75 -13.00
N LEU A 245 -13.85 -17.98 -12.75
CA LEU A 245 -13.08 -19.00 -13.47
C LEU A 245 -13.60 -20.41 -13.19
N GLY A 246 -14.03 -20.71 -11.96
CA GLY A 246 -14.67 -21.98 -11.61
C GLY A 246 -15.97 -22.20 -12.39
N THR A 247 -16.79 -21.17 -12.54
CA THR A 247 -18.03 -21.24 -13.34
C THR A 247 -17.73 -21.48 -14.82
N CYS A 248 -16.78 -20.75 -15.40
CA CYS A 248 -16.31 -20.98 -16.77
C CYS A 248 -15.78 -22.41 -16.97
N PHE A 249 -15.02 -22.93 -16.00
CA PHE A 249 -14.50 -24.30 -16.05
C PHE A 249 -15.62 -25.34 -16.05
N VAL A 250 -16.62 -25.18 -15.18
CA VAL A 250 -17.80 -26.08 -15.13
C VAL A 250 -18.57 -26.06 -16.45
N MET A 251 -18.75 -24.90 -17.08
CA MET A 251 -19.44 -24.78 -18.37
C MET A 251 -18.68 -25.49 -19.50
N VAL A 252 -17.36 -25.32 -19.56
CA VAL A 252 -16.51 -26.01 -20.54
C VAL A 252 -16.56 -27.52 -20.31
N PHE A 253 -16.46 -27.96 -19.05
CA PHE A 253 -16.55 -29.38 -18.70
C PHE A 253 -17.92 -29.97 -19.05
N ALA A 254 -19.01 -29.26 -18.79
CA ALA A 254 -20.36 -29.67 -19.16
C ALA A 254 -20.51 -29.82 -20.68
N SER A 255 -19.91 -28.93 -21.48
CA SER A 255 -19.93 -29.03 -22.95
C SER A 255 -19.12 -30.21 -23.52
N LEU A 256 -18.22 -30.80 -22.74
CA LEU A 256 -17.51 -32.04 -23.10
C LEU A 256 -18.31 -33.29 -22.73
N LEU A 257 -19.15 -33.20 -21.69
CA LEU A 257 -20.02 -34.31 -21.27
C LEU A 257 -21.22 -34.51 -22.22
N GLU A 258 -21.63 -33.47 -22.92
CA GLU A 258 -22.65 -33.49 -23.98
C GLU A 258 -22.09 -33.98 -25.34
#